data_AF-A0A0P0NF20-F1
#
_entry.id   AF-A0A0P0NF20-F1
#
_cell.length_a   1.000
_cell.length_b   1.000
_cell.length_c   1.000
_cell.angle_alpha   90.00
_cell.angle_beta   90.00
_cell.angle_gamma   90.00
#
_symmetry.space_group_name_H-M   'P 1'
#
loop_
_entity.id
_entity.type
_entity.pdbx_description
1 polymer ?
#
loop_
_entity_poly.entity_id
_entity_poly.type
_entity_poly.pdbx_seq_one_letter_code
_entity_poly.pdbx_strand_id
1 'polypeptide(L)'
;MKDKLTEKERINLSWRSEGIWLLLFTINKIEKLELPQQEIEMDSIFNKIPDFMTGTKEFIQSAMIRPASEILGIWDLTYRIHWALRNVELNNLTPLDLDPSIVLERQHAINWVTNSSLNWDVITTDA
;
A
#
# COMPACT_ATOMS: atom_id res chain seq x y z
N MET A 1 -22.00 4.49 -6.80
CA MET A 1 -21.41 3.96 -5.55
C MET A 1 -20.65 5.02 -4.74
N LYS A 2 -20.66 6.30 -5.16
CA LYS A 2 -20.06 7.40 -4.38
C LYS A 2 -20.68 7.61 -2.98
N ASP A 3 -21.83 6.97 -2.70
CA ASP A 3 -22.62 7.13 -1.47
C ASP A 3 -23.08 5.81 -0.79
N LYS A 4 -22.31 4.71 -0.86
CA LYS A 4 -22.71 3.43 -0.21
C LYS A 4 -21.59 2.71 0.55
N LEU A 5 -20.78 3.45 1.30
CA LEU A 5 -19.92 2.85 2.33
C LEU A 5 -20.33 3.43 3.68
N THR A 6 -20.63 2.56 4.64
CA THR A 6 -20.82 2.95 6.04
C THR A 6 -19.53 3.55 6.58
N GLU A 7 -19.62 4.37 7.63
CA GLU A 7 -18.44 4.98 8.25
C GLU A 7 -17.42 3.92 8.70
N LYS A 8 -17.91 2.79 9.22
CA LYS A 8 -17.07 1.65 9.61
C LYS A 8 -16.38 1.00 8.42
N GLU A 9 -17.06 0.87 7.28
CA GLU A 9 -16.44 0.36 6.04
C GLU A 9 -15.43 1.36 5.48
N ARG A 10 -15.70 2.66 5.57
CA ARG A 10 -14.74 3.72 5.19
C ARG A 10 -13.49 3.67 6.05
N ILE A 11 -13.63 3.54 7.38
CA ILE A 11 -12.50 3.40 8.31
C ILE A 11 -11.73 2.11 8.03
N ASN A 12 -12.41 0.97 7.88
CA ASN A 12 -11.73 -0.29 7.59
C ASN A 12 -11.03 -0.30 6.21
N LEU A 13 -11.57 0.44 5.23
CA LEU A 13 -10.96 0.61 3.91
C LEU A 13 -9.83 1.63 3.93
N SER A 14 -9.93 2.71 4.73
CA SER A 14 -8.85 3.69 4.86
C SER A 14 -7.60 3.00 5.41
N TRP A 15 -7.77 2.08 6.37
CA TRP A 15 -6.72 1.23 6.95
C TRP A 15 -6.08 0.23 5.97
N ARG A 16 -6.52 0.19 4.71
CA ARG A 16 -5.95 -0.67 3.66
C ARG A 16 -5.71 0.09 2.35
N SER A 17 -6.00 1.39 2.32
CA SER A 17 -5.99 2.19 1.09
C SER A 17 -4.58 2.27 0.50
N GLU A 18 -3.58 2.47 1.36
CA GLU A 18 -2.17 2.56 0.98
C GLU A 18 -1.60 1.19 0.61
N GLY A 19 -2.07 0.14 1.29
CA GLY A 19 -1.77 -1.24 0.91
C GLY A 19 -2.28 -1.56 -0.49
N ILE A 20 -3.53 -1.20 -0.82
CA ILE A 20 -4.11 -1.39 -2.15
C ILE A 20 -3.33 -0.57 -3.19
N TRP A 21 -2.99 0.68 -2.89
CA TRP A 21 -2.22 1.53 -3.78
C TRP A 21 -0.85 0.93 -4.10
N LEU A 22 -0.17 0.38 -3.09
CA LEU A 22 1.08 -0.35 -3.30
C LEU A 22 0.88 -1.61 -4.15
N LEU A 23 -0.20 -2.38 -3.95
CA LEU A 23 -0.48 -3.54 -4.80
C LEU A 23 -0.75 -3.14 -6.24
N LEU A 24 -1.47 -2.03 -6.47
CA LEU A 24 -1.66 -1.47 -7.82
C LEU A 24 -0.34 -1.05 -8.45
N PHE A 25 0.63 -0.57 -7.66
CA PHE A 25 1.97 -0.28 -8.14
C PHE A 25 2.65 -1.54 -8.65
N THR A 26 2.64 -2.62 -7.87
CA THR A 26 3.38 -3.85 -8.23
C THR A 26 2.88 -4.51 -9.51
N ILE A 27 1.63 -4.26 -9.91
CA ILE A 27 1.03 -4.77 -11.16
C ILE A 27 0.92 -3.73 -12.29
N ASN A 28 1.72 -2.65 -12.25
CA ASN A 28 1.78 -1.60 -13.26
C ASN A 28 0.45 -0.87 -13.53
N LYS A 29 -0.45 -0.77 -12.54
CA LYS A 29 -1.68 0.05 -12.65
C LYS A 29 -1.47 1.50 -12.25
N ILE A 30 -0.41 1.76 -11.49
CA ILE A 30 0.06 3.11 -11.17
C ILE A 30 1.55 3.22 -11.51
N GLU A 31 1.96 4.39 -11.99
CA GLU A 31 3.32 4.62 -12.50
C GLU A 31 4.33 4.83 -11.37
N LYS A 32 3.95 5.59 -10.35
CA LYS A 32 4.81 6.02 -9.25
C LYS A 32 4.12 5.85 -7.89
N LEU A 33 4.92 5.50 -6.89
CA LEU A 33 4.53 5.53 -5.49
C LEU A 33 5.24 6.72 -4.82
N GLU A 34 4.46 7.70 -4.35
CA GLU A 34 5.01 8.89 -3.67
C GLU A 34 5.53 8.55 -2.27
N LEU A 35 6.30 9.46 -1.65
CA LEU A 35 6.68 9.28 -0.25
C LEU A 35 5.43 9.22 0.66
N PRO A 36 5.49 8.49 1.78
CA PRO A 36 4.35 8.32 2.68
C PRO A 36 4.16 9.57 3.54
N GLN A 37 3.71 10.67 2.92
CA GLN A 37 3.49 11.98 3.58
C GLN A 37 2.00 12.31 3.70
N GLN A 38 1.21 11.86 2.72
CA GLN A 38 -0.20 12.15 2.60
C GLN A 38 -0.91 10.88 2.12
N GLU A 39 -2.07 10.59 2.73
CA GLU A 39 -2.90 9.46 2.34
C GLU A 39 -3.43 9.63 0.91
N ILE A 40 -3.54 8.51 0.20
CA ILE A 40 -4.16 8.47 -1.11
C ILE A 40 -5.67 8.69 -1.00
N GLU A 41 -6.22 9.50 -1.90
CA GLU A 41 -7.67 9.65 -2.00
C GLU A 41 -8.32 8.37 -2.52
N MET A 42 -9.38 7.91 -1.86
CA MET A 42 -10.12 6.70 -2.26
C MET A 42 -10.61 6.74 -3.71
N ASP A 43 -10.99 7.91 -4.21
CA ASP A 43 -11.39 8.08 -5.62
C ASP A 43 -10.25 7.75 -6.60
N SER A 44 -8.99 7.96 -6.19
CA SER A 44 -7.83 7.55 -6.99
C SER A 44 -7.74 6.03 -7.13
N ILE A 45 -8.07 5.28 -6.08
CA ILE A 45 -8.12 3.81 -6.14
C ILE A 45 -9.26 3.36 -7.05
N PHE A 46 -10.46 3.92 -6.88
CA PHE A 46 -11.63 3.56 -7.69
C PHE A 46 -11.40 3.81 -9.18
N ASN A 47 -10.67 4.87 -9.55
CA ASN A 47 -10.30 5.14 -10.94
C ASN A 47 -9.30 4.11 -11.54
N LYS A 48 -8.68 3.26 -10.72
CA LYS A 48 -7.69 2.26 -11.16
C LYS A 48 -8.21 0.84 -11.17
N ILE A 49 -9.37 0.58 -10.60
CA ILE A 49 -9.97 -0.76 -10.52
C ILE A 49 -11.29 -0.82 -11.29
N PRO A 50 -11.73 -2.01 -11.74
CA PRO A 50 -13.03 -2.16 -12.37
C PRO A 50 -14.18 -1.73 -11.46
N ASP A 51 -15.23 -1.20 -12.06
CA ASP A 51 -16.45 -0.86 -11.35
C ASP A 51 -17.07 -2.09 -10.67
N PHE A 52 -17.76 -1.85 -9.56
CA PHE A 52 -18.45 -2.91 -8.83
C PHE A 52 -19.46 -3.64 -9.72
N MET A 53 -19.50 -4.98 -9.60
CA MET A 53 -20.32 -5.89 -10.43
C MET A 53 -19.97 -5.92 -11.92
N THR A 54 -18.82 -5.36 -12.33
CA THR A 54 -18.29 -5.57 -13.68
C THR A 54 -17.34 -6.76 -13.73
N GLY A 55 -17.15 -7.33 -14.93
CA GLY A 55 -16.23 -8.45 -15.13
C GLY A 55 -14.77 -8.01 -14.92
N THR A 56 -14.05 -8.69 -14.02
CA THR A 56 -12.65 -8.37 -13.69
C THR A 56 -11.62 -8.98 -14.65
N LYS A 57 -12.07 -9.76 -15.63
CA LYS A 57 -11.22 -10.55 -16.53
C LYS A 57 -10.20 -9.68 -17.28
N GLU A 58 -10.65 -8.58 -17.88
CA GLU A 58 -9.79 -7.67 -18.66
C GLU A 58 -8.76 -6.96 -17.77
N PHE A 59 -9.15 -6.59 -16.55
CA PHE A 59 -8.24 -5.99 -15.57
C PHE A 59 -7.12 -6.96 -15.16
N ILE A 60 -7.47 -8.22 -14.87
CA ILE A 60 -6.52 -9.26 -14.51
C ILE A 60 -5.58 -9.56 -15.69
N GLN A 61 -6.13 -9.68 -16.91
CA GLN A 61 -5.32 -9.96 -18.11
C GLN A 61 -4.36 -8.82 -18.47
N SER A 62 -4.70 -7.58 -18.13
CA SER A 62 -3.86 -6.41 -18.35
C SER A 62 -2.92 -6.09 -17.18
N ALA A 63 -2.91 -6.89 -16.11
CA ALA A 63 -2.00 -6.72 -14.98
C ALA A 63 -0.62 -7.26 -15.36
N MET A 64 0.42 -6.43 -15.18
CA MET A 64 1.80 -6.82 -15.47
C MET A 64 2.66 -6.58 -14.24
N ILE A 65 3.19 -7.65 -13.66
CA ILE A 65 4.07 -7.56 -12.49
C ILE A 65 5.34 -6.78 -12.88
N ARG A 66 5.70 -5.80 -12.06
CA ARG A 66 6.95 -5.03 -12.21
C ARG A 66 8.19 -5.92 -12.07
N PRO A 67 9.33 -5.52 -12.66
CA PRO A 67 10.60 -6.20 -12.45
C PRO A 67 10.92 -6.38 -10.95
N ALA A 68 11.51 -7.52 -10.60
CA ALA A 68 11.87 -7.83 -9.22
C ALA A 68 12.77 -6.76 -8.59
N SER A 69 13.64 -6.12 -9.36
CA SER A 69 14.49 -5.00 -8.90
C SER A 69 13.68 -3.80 -8.43
N GLU A 70 12.56 -3.47 -9.08
CA GLU A 70 11.69 -2.37 -8.67
C GLU A 70 10.91 -2.73 -7.41
N ILE A 71 10.40 -3.97 -7.33
CA ILE A 71 9.68 -4.47 -6.15
C ILE A 71 10.62 -4.48 -4.93
N LEU A 72 11.83 -5.03 -5.07
CA LEU A 72 12.83 -5.03 -4.00
C LEU A 72 13.30 -3.62 -3.65
N GLY A 73 13.34 -2.69 -4.61
CA GLY A 73 13.63 -1.28 -4.36
C GLY A 73 12.58 -0.62 -3.47
N ILE A 74 11.29 -0.86 -3.71
CA ILE A 74 10.21 -0.36 -2.84
C ILE A 74 10.21 -1.06 -1.48
N TRP A 75 10.53 -2.35 -1.44
CA TRP A 75 10.67 -3.09 -0.18
C TRP A 75 11.79 -2.48 0.70
N ASP A 76 12.98 -2.27 0.15
CA ASP A 76 14.12 -1.65 0.85
C ASP A 76 13.79 -0.21 1.28
N LEU A 77 13.16 0.59 0.42
CA LEU A 77 12.76 1.96 0.75
C LEU A 77 11.77 1.99 1.92
N THR A 78 10.72 1.16 1.87
CA THR A 78 9.68 1.11 2.91
C THR A 78 10.28 0.66 4.25
N TYR A 79 11.13 -0.36 4.21
CA TYR A 79 11.85 -0.84 5.40
C TYR A 79 12.72 0.25 6.02
N ARG A 80 13.49 0.99 5.22
CA ARG A 80 14.34 2.09 5.71
C ARG A 80 13.54 3.24 6.28
N ILE A 81 12.41 3.58 5.67
CA ILE A 81 11.51 4.61 6.19
C ILE A 81 10.95 4.19 7.55
N HIS A 82 10.49 2.94 7.68
CA HIS A 82 10.02 2.40 8.95
C HIS A 82 11.12 2.50 10.02
N TRP A 83 12.34 2.04 9.72
CA TRP A 83 13.45 2.14 10.66
C TRP A 83 13.79 3.59 11.03
N ALA A 84 13.73 4.53 10.08
CA ALA A 84 13.98 5.94 10.34
C ALA A 84 12.95 6.56 11.29
N LEU A 85 11.66 6.24 11.09
CA LEU A 85 10.57 6.65 12.00
C LEU A 85 10.77 6.08 13.39
N ARG A 86 11.11 4.78 13.49
CA ARG A 86 11.37 4.12 14.77
C ARG A 86 12.59 4.71 15.48
N ASN A 87 13.64 5.04 14.75
CA ASN A 87 14.83 5.70 15.30
C ASN A 87 14.50 7.10 15.85
N VAL A 88 13.64 7.85 15.18
CA VAL A 88 13.17 9.17 15.64
C VAL A 88 12.38 9.04 16.94
N GLU A 89 11.48 8.07 17.01
CA GLU A 89 10.70 7.76 18.22
C GLU A 89 11.61 7.34 19.39
N LEU A 90 12.48 6.35 19.18
CA LEU A 90 13.34 5.79 20.24
C LEU A 90 14.34 6.80 20.81
N ASN A 91 14.81 7.74 19.99
CA ASN A 91 15.83 8.71 20.38
C ASN A 91 15.28 10.12 20.63
N ASN A 92 13.95 10.30 20.59
CA ASN A 92 13.28 11.61 20.72
C ASN A 92 13.86 12.69 19.78
N LEU A 93 14.11 12.31 18.52
CA LEU A 93 14.64 13.22 17.50
C LEU A 93 13.51 14.07 16.89
N THR A 94 13.88 14.99 16.01
CA THR A 94 12.91 15.78 15.24
C THR A 94 12.01 14.85 14.39
N PRO A 95 10.68 15.01 14.45
CA PRO A 95 9.76 14.27 13.60
C PRO A 95 10.09 14.40 12.12
N LEU A 96 10.00 13.29 11.39
CA LEU A 96 10.04 13.30 9.94
C LEU A 96 8.67 13.73 9.41
N ASP A 97 8.67 14.41 8.27
CA ASP A 97 7.46 14.70 7.51
C ASP A 97 7.01 13.45 6.75
N LEU A 98 6.64 12.41 7.49
CA LEU A 98 6.21 11.09 7.02
C LEU A 98 5.15 10.55 7.97
N ASP A 99 4.14 9.85 7.44
CA ASP A 99 3.06 9.25 8.21
C ASP A 99 3.36 7.77 8.52
N PRO A 100 3.53 7.39 9.80
CA PRO A 100 3.79 6.00 10.19
C PRO A 100 2.69 5.02 9.80
N SER A 101 1.42 5.45 9.75
CA SER A 101 0.29 4.59 9.39
C SER A 101 0.37 4.14 7.93
N ILE A 102 0.66 5.07 7.02
CA ILE A 102 0.90 4.80 5.60
C ILE A 102 2.06 3.80 5.44
N VAL A 103 3.15 4.01 6.19
CA VAL A 103 4.33 3.15 6.13
C VAL A 103 3.99 1.73 6.57
N LEU A 104 3.21 1.55 7.64
CA LEU A 104 2.80 0.24 8.12
C LEU A 104 1.94 -0.50 7.09
N GLU A 105 0.96 0.16 6.48
CA GLU A 105 0.14 -0.44 5.44
C GLU A 105 0.96 -0.86 4.21
N ARG A 106 1.86 0.02 3.76
CA ARG A 106 2.76 -0.28 2.64
C ARG A 106 3.73 -1.41 2.98
N GLN A 107 4.28 -1.43 4.20
CA GLN A 107 5.18 -2.49 4.66
C GLN A 107 4.46 -3.84 4.65
N HIS A 108 3.22 -3.89 5.14
CA HIS A 108 2.41 -5.09 5.13
C HIS A 108 2.17 -5.60 3.70
N ALA A 109 1.76 -4.70 2.80
CA ALA A 109 1.51 -5.04 1.40
C ALA A 109 2.76 -5.53 0.67
N ILE A 110 3.90 -4.86 0.84
CA ILE A 110 5.14 -5.26 0.15
C ILE A 110 5.72 -6.55 0.74
N ASN A 111 5.61 -6.78 2.05
CA ASN A 111 6.00 -8.04 2.67
C ASN A 111 5.19 -9.22 2.15
N TRP A 112 3.89 -9.01 1.91
CA TRP A 112 3.04 -10.01 1.26
C TRP A 112 3.49 -10.28 -0.17
N VAL A 113 3.80 -9.25 -0.96
CA VAL A 113 4.27 -9.40 -2.34
C VAL A 113 5.57 -10.21 -2.40
N THR A 114 6.50 -9.98 -1.46
CA THR A 114 7.77 -10.72 -1.39
C THR A 114 7.63 -12.12 -0.75
N ASN A 115 6.55 -12.39 -0.02
CA ASN A 115 6.28 -13.66 0.65
C ASN A 115 4.86 -14.18 0.34
N SER A 116 4.48 -14.20 -0.93
CA SER A 116 3.10 -14.43 -1.35
C SER A 116 2.56 -15.84 -1.08
N SER A 117 3.39 -16.74 -0.55
CA SER A 117 2.97 -18.06 -0.05
C SER A 117 2.25 -17.97 1.30
N LEU A 118 2.40 -16.87 2.02
CA LEU A 118 1.70 -16.61 3.28
C LEU A 118 0.32 -16.00 3.03
N ASN A 119 -0.61 -16.29 3.94
CA ASN A 119 -1.91 -15.60 3.95
C ASN A 119 -1.69 -14.12 4.28
N TRP A 120 -2.44 -13.23 3.63
CA TRP A 120 -2.43 -11.80 3.93
C TRP A 120 -2.52 -11.51 5.43
N ASP A 121 -3.43 -12.21 6.15
CA ASP A 121 -3.69 -11.94 7.57
C ASP A 121 -2.58 -12.45 8.51
N VAL A 122 -1.57 -13.18 8.01
CA VAL A 122 -0.44 -13.67 8.82
C VAL A 122 0.86 -12.92 8.53
N ILE A 123 0.83 -11.94 7.63
CA ILE A 123 2.00 -11.11 7.34
C ILE A 123 2.28 -10.20 8.53
N THR A 124 3.52 -10.21 9.00
CA THR A 124 3.96 -9.29 10.05
C THR A 124 4.74 -8.13 9.46
N THR A 125 4.73 -7.02 10.19
CA THR A 125 5.53 -5.82 9.89
C THR A 125 6.64 -5.64 10.94
N ASP A 126 7.03 -6.73 11.61
CA ASP A 126 8.03 -6.70 12.66
C ASP A 126 9.38 -6.29 12.08
N ALA A 127 9.75 -5.03 12.30
CA ALA A 127 11.06 -4.45 12.03
C ALA A 127 11.62 -3.81 13.29
#